data_AF-A0A1E8CRX6-F1
#
_entry.id   AF-A0A1E8CRX6-F1
#
_cell.length_a   1.000
_cell.length_b   1.000
_cell.length_c   1.000
_cell.angle_alpha   90.00
_cell.angle_beta   90.00
_cell.angle_gamma   90.00
#
_symmetry.space_group_name_H-M   'P 1'
#
loop_
_entity.id
_entity.type
_entity.pdbx_description
1 polymer ?
#
loop_
_entity_poly.entity_id
_entity_poly.type
_entity_poly.pdbx_seq_one_letter_code
_entity_poly.pdbx_strand_id
1 'polypeptide(L)'
;MLVATNNDAAGRKAAEADYWKLTARGADPRTLVIPGANDPAELYQHHPDLLATMLDLGEQAPCLAQSLIDTRINAWGADLDKQWVHARLGAARHCAAVIAALPPEQWDDQVAYTANRIGEDRPVQMIYTEVIAAAINYDFTADHHPPAEQGTAAVKLADLAARLGQRQAALANRRARDEAFKTVADAIRTPAQGADDQTTAAAAEDARRAEKRRRDKQRRHDPRKDGPITRGPSLR
;
A
#
# COMPACT_ATOMS: atom_id res chain seq x y z
N MET A 1 4.29 -5.14 11.53
CA MET A 1 4.74 -6.49 11.94
C MET A 1 3.86 -7.51 11.24
N LEU A 2 4.42 -8.59 10.69
CA LEU A 2 3.65 -9.60 9.96
C LEU A 2 3.32 -10.79 10.87
N VAL A 3 2.05 -11.19 10.89
CA VAL A 3 1.52 -12.33 11.63
C VAL A 3 1.19 -13.44 10.65
N ALA A 4 1.76 -14.63 10.87
CA ALA A 4 1.54 -15.80 10.06
C ALA A 4 0.89 -16.89 10.93
N THR A 5 -0.37 -17.19 10.67
CA THR A 5 -1.14 -18.23 11.38
C THR A 5 -1.79 -19.17 10.37
N ASN A 6 -2.19 -20.35 10.84
CA ASN A 6 -2.94 -21.30 10.03
C ASN A 6 -4.26 -20.68 9.54
N ASN A 7 -4.75 -21.15 8.39
CA ASN A 7 -5.97 -20.66 7.74
C ASN A 7 -7.27 -21.29 8.31
N ASP A 8 -7.20 -21.88 9.51
CA ASP A 8 -8.32 -22.51 10.18
C ASP A 8 -8.93 -21.62 11.28
N ALA A 9 -9.98 -22.11 11.94
CA ALA A 9 -10.64 -21.35 13.00
C ALA A 9 -9.73 -21.11 14.22
N ALA A 10 -8.81 -22.04 14.51
CA ALA A 10 -7.85 -21.90 15.60
C ALA A 10 -6.81 -20.82 15.26
N GLY A 11 -6.28 -20.82 14.03
CA GLY A 11 -5.34 -19.82 13.54
C GLY A 11 -5.94 -18.42 13.52
N ARG A 12 -7.20 -18.25 13.12
CA ARG A 12 -7.90 -16.94 13.22
C ARG A 12 -8.01 -16.43 14.66
N LYS A 13 -8.30 -17.31 15.62
CA LYS A 13 -8.33 -16.94 17.05
C LYS A 13 -6.95 -16.57 17.57
N ALA A 14 -5.91 -17.30 17.15
CA ALA A 14 -4.54 -16.97 17.50
C ALA A 14 -4.13 -15.60 16.92
N ALA A 15 -4.47 -15.34 15.66
CA ALA A 15 -4.23 -14.04 15.02
C ALA A 15 -4.95 -12.90 15.73
N GLU A 16 -6.20 -13.09 16.18
CA GLU A 16 -6.91 -12.11 16.99
C GLU A 16 -6.21 -11.87 18.34
N ALA A 17 -5.78 -12.92 19.04
CA ALA A 17 -5.04 -12.77 20.29
C ALA A 17 -3.73 -11.99 20.10
N ASP A 18 -3.01 -12.26 19.00
CA ASP A 18 -1.77 -11.56 18.67
C ASP A 18 -2.03 -10.11 18.25
N TYR A 19 -3.12 -9.85 17.53
CA TYR A 19 -3.54 -8.50 17.18
C TYR A 19 -3.61 -7.60 18.42
N TRP A 20 -4.27 -8.06 19.49
CA TRP A 20 -4.41 -7.29 20.72
C TRP A 20 -3.08 -7.07 21.44
N LYS A 21 -2.23 -8.10 21.53
CA LYS A 21 -0.90 -7.99 22.15
C LYS A 21 0.00 -7.01 21.41
N LEU A 22 -0.09 -6.98 20.08
CA LEU A 22 0.77 -6.15 19.24
C LEU A 22 0.28 -4.69 19.21
N THR A 23 -1.04 -4.48 19.15
CA THR A 23 -1.62 -3.14 19.21
C THR A 23 -1.43 -2.47 20.57
N ALA A 24 -1.44 -3.22 21.67
CA ALA A 24 -1.04 -2.71 22.99
C ALA A 24 0.40 -2.15 23.00
N ARG A 25 1.28 -2.69 22.14
CA ARG A 25 2.66 -2.19 21.95
C ARG A 25 2.76 -1.07 20.91
N GLY A 26 1.64 -0.53 20.43
CA GLY A 26 1.58 0.51 19.41
C GLY A 26 1.99 0.03 18.01
N ALA A 27 1.98 -1.29 17.77
CA ALA A 27 2.23 -1.86 16.46
C ALA A 27 0.98 -1.79 15.58
N ASP A 28 1.21 -1.87 14.28
CA ASP A 28 0.20 -2.10 13.25
C ASP A 28 0.41 -3.52 12.67
N PRO A 29 -0.36 -4.51 13.14
CA PRO A 29 -0.20 -5.89 12.71
C PRO A 29 -0.75 -6.11 11.31
N ARG A 30 0.05 -6.77 10.48
CA ARG A 30 -0.29 -7.21 9.12
C ARG A 30 -0.46 -8.72 9.12
N THR A 31 -1.28 -9.24 8.22
CA THR A 31 -1.53 -10.68 8.09
C THR A 31 -0.82 -11.22 6.85
N LEU A 32 -0.18 -12.38 7.00
CA LEU A 32 0.27 -13.18 5.87
C LEU A 32 -0.95 -13.87 5.27
N VAL A 33 -1.26 -13.61 4.00
CA VAL A 33 -2.30 -14.35 3.28
C VAL A 33 -1.66 -15.59 2.68
N ILE A 34 -2.23 -16.76 2.97
CA ILE A 34 -1.70 -18.07 2.53
C ILE A 34 -2.70 -18.69 1.54
N PRO A 35 -2.66 -18.31 0.25
CA PRO A 35 -3.60 -18.80 -0.74
C PRO A 35 -3.30 -20.26 -1.08
N GLY A 36 -4.33 -21.10 -1.02
CA GLY A 36 -4.22 -22.50 -1.44
C GLY A 36 -3.42 -23.42 -0.51
N ALA A 37 -3.02 -22.96 0.68
CA ALA A 37 -2.38 -23.79 1.69
C ALA A 37 -2.98 -23.51 3.09
N ASN A 38 -2.91 -24.50 3.98
CA ASN A 38 -3.48 -24.41 5.33
C ASN A 38 -2.56 -23.67 6.29
N ASP A 39 -1.25 -23.76 6.09
CA ASP A 39 -0.26 -23.12 6.95
C ASP A 39 1.01 -22.72 6.17
N PRO A 40 1.90 -21.92 6.78
CA PRO A 40 3.14 -21.50 6.11
C PRO A 40 4.08 -22.66 5.79
N ALA A 41 3.99 -23.78 6.51
CA ALA A 41 4.87 -24.94 6.29
C ALA A 41 4.45 -25.72 5.04
N GLU A 42 3.15 -25.94 4.84
CA GLU A 42 2.58 -26.49 3.61
C GLU A 42 2.87 -25.56 2.43
N LEU A 43 2.73 -24.24 2.61
CA LEU A 43 3.09 -23.28 1.57
C LEU A 43 4.58 -23.34 1.22
N TYR A 44 5.46 -23.47 2.22
CA TYR A 44 6.90 -23.62 1.98
C TYR A 44 7.24 -24.92 1.23
N GLN A 45 6.56 -26.03 1.56
CA GLN A 45 6.80 -27.33 0.92
C GLN A 45 6.40 -27.34 -0.56
N HIS A 46 5.29 -26.69 -0.89
CA HIS A 46 4.74 -26.74 -2.25
C HIS A 46 5.12 -25.53 -3.11
N HIS A 47 5.28 -24.36 -2.51
CA HIS A 47 5.50 -23.08 -3.20
C HIS A 47 6.46 -22.13 -2.41
N PRO A 48 7.74 -22.49 -2.23
CA PRO A 48 8.69 -21.71 -1.44
C PRO A 48 8.89 -20.27 -1.97
N ASP A 49 8.89 -20.10 -3.29
CA ASP A 49 9.04 -18.77 -3.93
C ASP A 49 7.83 -17.86 -3.67
N LEU A 50 6.63 -18.46 -3.57
CA LEU A 50 5.41 -17.72 -3.24
C LEU A 50 5.45 -17.26 -1.79
N LEU A 51 5.90 -18.11 -0.86
CA LEU A 51 6.09 -17.72 0.54
C LEU A 51 7.13 -16.59 0.66
N ALA A 52 8.26 -16.67 -0.03
CA ALA A 52 9.27 -15.62 -0.04
C ALA A 52 8.68 -14.28 -0.52
N THR A 53 7.96 -14.31 -1.65
CA THR A 53 7.27 -13.13 -2.19
C THR A 53 6.27 -12.52 -1.19
N MET A 54 5.54 -13.36 -0.45
CA MET A 54 4.57 -12.90 0.53
C MET A 54 5.21 -12.30 1.79
N LEU A 55 6.36 -12.81 2.22
CA LEU A 55 7.13 -12.24 3.31
C LEU A 55 7.72 -10.87 2.92
N ASP A 56 8.11 -10.71 1.65
CA ASP A 56 8.66 -9.46 1.10
C ASP A 56 7.63 -8.33 0.99
N LEU A 57 6.32 -8.62 1.04
CA LEU A 57 5.29 -7.57 1.05
C LEU A 57 5.45 -6.61 2.24
N GLY A 58 5.91 -7.10 3.40
CA GLY A 58 6.17 -6.27 4.58
C GLY A 58 4.98 -5.39 4.98
N GLU A 59 5.12 -4.07 4.84
CA GLU A 59 4.07 -3.08 5.14
C GLU A 59 2.92 -3.07 4.12
N GLN A 60 3.13 -3.60 2.91
CA GLN A 60 2.10 -3.77 1.87
C GLN A 60 1.21 -4.99 2.12
N ALA A 61 1.55 -5.83 3.10
CA ALA A 61 0.71 -6.95 3.46
C ALA A 61 -0.65 -6.46 4.01
N PRO A 62 -1.73 -7.24 3.81
CA PRO A 62 -3.06 -6.87 4.28
C PRO A 62 -3.10 -6.57 5.77
N CYS A 63 -3.90 -5.59 6.18
CA CYS A 63 -4.01 -5.20 7.57
C CYS A 63 -4.78 -6.28 8.34
N LEU A 64 -4.25 -6.74 9.48
CA LEU A 64 -4.93 -7.71 10.32
C LEU A 64 -6.22 -7.13 10.92
N ALA A 65 -6.26 -5.81 11.17
CA ALA A 65 -7.47 -5.14 11.64
C ALA A 65 -8.63 -5.29 10.66
N GLN A 66 -8.39 -5.22 9.35
CA GLN A 66 -9.43 -5.38 8.33
C GLN A 66 -10.06 -6.77 8.38
N SER A 67 -9.28 -7.82 8.61
CA SER A 67 -9.80 -9.18 8.79
C SER A 67 -10.71 -9.30 10.02
N LEU A 68 -10.35 -8.65 11.13
CA LEU A 68 -11.18 -8.61 12.33
C LEU A 68 -12.44 -7.76 12.13
N ILE A 69 -12.33 -6.64 11.42
CA ILE A 69 -13.48 -5.80 11.03
C ILE A 69 -14.44 -6.61 10.17
N ASP A 70 -13.97 -7.28 9.12
CA ASP A 70 -14.80 -8.14 8.27
C ASP A 70 -15.49 -9.23 9.11
N THR A 71 -14.76 -9.90 9.99
CA THR A 71 -15.33 -10.94 10.88
C THR A 71 -16.45 -10.36 11.75
N ARG A 72 -16.26 -9.16 12.29
CA ARG A 72 -17.26 -8.49 13.12
C ARG A 72 -18.48 -8.06 12.31
N ILE A 73 -18.28 -7.48 11.13
CA ILE A 73 -19.38 -7.04 10.26
C ILE A 73 -20.19 -8.24 9.79
N ASN A 74 -19.53 -9.34 9.40
CA ASN A 74 -20.21 -10.56 8.95
C ASN A 74 -21.13 -11.15 10.02
N ALA A 75 -20.83 -10.97 11.32
CA ALA A 75 -21.72 -11.38 12.40
C ALA A 75 -23.07 -10.64 12.41
N TRP A 76 -23.14 -9.46 11.76
CA TRP A 76 -24.36 -8.65 11.63
C TRP A 76 -25.02 -8.76 10.24
N GLY A 77 -24.47 -9.57 9.32
CA GLY A 77 -24.86 -9.57 7.90
C GLY A 77 -26.37 -9.62 7.64
N ALA A 78 -27.06 -10.56 8.28
CA ALA A 78 -28.51 -10.73 8.12
C ALA A 78 -29.35 -9.51 8.55
N ASP A 79 -28.86 -8.70 9.49
CA ASP A 79 -29.55 -7.51 9.97
C ASP A 79 -29.09 -6.23 9.25
N LEU A 80 -27.86 -6.21 8.75
CA LEU A 80 -27.35 -5.18 7.85
C LEU A 80 -28.07 -5.23 6.50
N ASP A 81 -28.35 -6.43 5.97
CA ASP A 81 -29.12 -6.61 4.73
C ASP A 81 -30.53 -5.99 4.84
N LYS A 82 -31.12 -6.03 6.04
CA LYS A 82 -32.43 -5.41 6.35
C LYS A 82 -32.35 -3.90 6.58
N GLN A 83 -31.17 -3.31 6.46
CA GLN A 83 -30.91 -1.87 6.64
C GLN A 83 -31.32 -1.34 8.03
N TRP A 84 -31.24 -2.18 9.06
CA TRP A 84 -31.61 -1.80 10.42
C TRP A 84 -30.58 -0.87 11.07
N VAL A 85 -31.05 0.27 11.60
CA VAL A 85 -30.17 1.27 12.24
C VAL A 85 -29.41 0.69 13.45
N HIS A 86 -30.07 -0.13 14.27
CA HIS A 86 -29.42 -0.75 15.42
C HIS A 86 -28.33 -1.76 15.01
N ALA A 87 -28.49 -2.42 13.86
CA ALA A 87 -27.48 -3.33 13.32
C ALA A 87 -26.24 -2.56 12.84
N ARG A 88 -26.43 -1.42 12.18
CA ARG A 88 -25.33 -0.53 11.78
C ARG A 88 -24.58 0.03 13.00
N LEU A 89 -25.30 0.48 14.02
CA LEU A 89 -24.70 0.98 15.26
C LEU A 89 -23.98 -0.14 16.02
N GLY A 90 -24.58 -1.32 16.12
CA GLY A 90 -23.97 -2.50 16.73
C GLY A 90 -22.68 -2.89 16.01
N ALA A 91 -22.73 -3.07 14.70
CA ALA A 91 -21.56 -3.37 13.87
C ALA A 91 -20.46 -2.30 14.03
N ALA A 92 -20.83 -1.01 14.00
CA ALA A 92 -19.89 0.08 14.20
C ALA A 92 -19.22 0.03 15.57
N ARG A 93 -19.98 -0.21 16.65
CA ARG A 93 -19.44 -0.35 18.01
C ARG A 93 -18.50 -1.53 18.15
N HIS A 94 -18.85 -2.68 17.58
CA HIS A 94 -17.95 -3.83 17.58
C HIS A 94 -16.67 -3.56 16.79
N CYS A 95 -16.75 -2.90 15.63
CA CYS A 95 -15.56 -2.53 14.85
C CYS A 95 -14.70 -1.47 15.55
N ALA A 96 -15.34 -0.51 16.23
CA ALA A 96 -14.67 0.58 16.92
C ALA A 96 -13.64 0.11 17.94
N ALA A 97 -13.88 -1.00 18.65
CA ALA A 97 -12.90 -1.57 19.57
C ALA A 97 -11.62 -2.06 18.89
N VAL A 98 -11.70 -2.56 17.64
CA VAL A 98 -10.50 -2.91 16.85
C VAL A 98 -9.81 -1.64 16.38
N ILE A 99 -10.54 -0.71 15.79
CA ILE A 99 -9.95 0.52 15.27
C ILE A 99 -9.26 1.31 16.39
N ALA A 100 -9.90 1.44 17.55
CA ALA A 100 -9.37 2.15 18.71
C ALA A 100 -8.06 1.55 19.26
N ALA A 101 -7.82 0.26 19.06
CA ALA A 101 -6.57 -0.38 19.47
C ALA A 101 -5.40 -0.03 18.54
N LEU A 102 -5.67 0.30 17.28
CA LEU A 102 -4.63 0.72 16.35
C LEU A 102 -4.04 2.09 16.74
N PRO A 103 -2.81 2.37 16.29
CA PRO A 103 -2.30 3.73 16.26
C PRO A 103 -3.31 4.67 15.58
N PRO A 104 -3.59 5.85 16.16
CA PRO A 104 -4.60 6.76 15.64
C PRO A 104 -4.42 7.18 14.17
N GLU A 105 -3.21 7.09 13.65
CA GLU A 105 -2.93 7.43 12.24
C GLU A 105 -3.52 6.42 11.26
N GLN A 106 -3.89 5.23 11.74
CA GLN A 106 -4.58 4.23 10.95
C GLN A 106 -6.11 4.37 11.03
N TRP A 107 -6.62 5.22 11.93
CA TRP A 107 -8.07 5.29 12.19
C TRP A 107 -8.85 5.75 10.97
N ASP A 108 -8.38 6.77 10.25
CA ASP A 108 -9.11 7.29 9.08
C ASP A 108 -9.30 6.19 8.01
N ASP A 109 -8.24 5.44 7.70
CA ASP A 109 -8.28 4.34 6.74
C ASP A 109 -9.24 3.24 7.20
N GLN A 110 -9.20 2.86 8.48
CA GLN A 110 -10.06 1.80 8.99
C GLN A 110 -11.52 2.24 9.18
N VAL A 111 -11.76 3.51 9.53
CA VAL A 111 -13.11 4.08 9.61
C VAL A 111 -13.72 4.12 8.22
N ALA A 112 -12.98 4.58 7.20
CA ALA A 112 -13.43 4.59 5.82
C ALA A 112 -13.72 3.17 5.30
N TYR A 113 -12.81 2.22 5.57
CA TYR A 113 -13.01 0.82 5.24
C TYR A 113 -14.28 0.24 5.89
N THR A 114 -14.46 0.46 7.19
CA THR A 114 -15.63 0.01 7.95
C THR A 114 -16.92 0.64 7.42
N ALA A 115 -16.90 1.94 7.12
CA ALA A 115 -18.02 2.67 6.55
C ALA A 115 -18.48 2.06 5.21
N ASN A 116 -17.53 1.82 4.30
CA ASN A 116 -17.81 1.20 3.00
C ASN A 116 -18.41 -0.20 3.16
N ARG A 117 -18.00 -0.93 4.19
CA ARG A 117 -18.46 -2.28 4.46
C ARG A 117 -19.84 -2.33 5.13
N ILE A 118 -20.23 -1.29 5.87
CA ILE A 118 -21.54 -1.16 6.53
C ILE A 118 -22.61 -0.53 5.62
N GLY A 119 -22.26 0.39 4.69
CA GLY A 119 -23.16 0.94 3.65
C GLY A 119 -23.21 2.48 3.52
N GLU A 120 -23.84 2.99 2.45
CA GLU A 120 -23.58 4.33 1.84
C GLU A 120 -24.07 5.59 2.59
N ASP A 121 -24.97 5.49 3.57
CA ASP A 121 -25.51 6.70 4.23
C ASP A 121 -25.00 6.90 5.66
N ARG A 122 -23.98 7.76 5.78
CA ARG A 122 -23.45 8.39 7.00
C ARG A 122 -22.85 7.51 8.13
N PRO A 123 -22.24 6.34 7.89
CA PRO A 123 -21.61 5.61 8.99
C PRO A 123 -20.30 6.24 9.49
N VAL A 124 -19.58 7.03 8.68
CA VAL A 124 -18.23 7.54 9.03
C VAL A 124 -18.21 8.27 10.37
N GLN A 125 -19.06 9.29 10.55
CA GLN A 125 -19.05 10.12 11.77
C GLN A 125 -19.56 9.34 13.00
N MET A 126 -20.51 8.43 12.80
CA MET A 126 -20.98 7.51 13.83
C MET A 126 -19.86 6.55 14.26
N ILE A 127 -19.18 5.91 13.32
CA ILE A 127 -18.06 5.01 13.59
C ILE A 127 -16.96 5.79 14.33
N TYR A 128 -16.59 6.98 13.86
CA TYR A 128 -15.57 7.80 14.50
C TYR A 128 -15.92 8.13 15.97
N THR A 129 -17.19 8.41 16.24
CA THR A 129 -17.69 8.64 17.60
C THR A 129 -17.52 7.40 18.48
N GLU A 130 -17.89 6.22 17.96
CA GLU A 130 -17.70 4.94 18.68
C GLU A 130 -16.21 4.61 18.85
N VAL A 131 -15.35 4.95 17.89
CA VAL A 131 -13.88 4.77 17.99
C VAL A 131 -13.32 5.63 19.10
N ILE A 132 -13.68 6.92 19.18
CA ILE A 132 -13.27 7.79 20.27
C ILE A 132 -13.76 7.24 21.61
N ALA A 133 -15.04 6.83 21.68
CA ALA A 133 -15.61 6.26 22.91
C ALA A 133 -14.88 4.97 23.33
N ALA A 134 -14.52 4.11 22.39
CA ALA A 134 -13.73 2.91 22.65
C ALA A 134 -12.30 3.27 23.09
N ALA A 135 -11.63 4.20 22.41
CA ALA A 135 -10.26 4.61 22.69
C ALA A 135 -10.10 5.30 24.05
N ILE A 136 -11.06 6.14 24.46
CA ILE A 136 -11.08 6.74 25.81
C ILE A 136 -11.13 5.64 26.86
N ASN A 137 -11.80 4.53 26.60
CA ASN A 137 -11.90 3.45 27.56
C ASN A 137 -10.77 2.41 27.39
N TYR A 138 -10.05 2.41 26.27
CA TYR A 138 -9.01 1.43 25.97
C TYR A 138 -7.75 1.65 26.83
N ASP A 139 -7.34 0.61 27.56
CA ASP A 139 -6.07 0.60 28.28
C ASP A 139 -4.98 0.00 27.38
N PHE A 140 -4.11 0.87 26.85
CA PHE A 140 -3.00 0.47 25.98
C PHE A 140 -1.84 -0.18 26.73
N THR A 141 -1.88 -0.22 28.07
CA THR A 141 -0.78 -0.73 28.91
C THR A 141 -1.06 -2.08 29.55
N ALA A 142 -2.30 -2.55 29.50
CA ALA A 142 -2.71 -3.84 30.04
C ALA A 142 -2.54 -4.97 29.00
N ASP A 143 -1.94 -6.09 29.42
CA ASP A 143 -1.83 -7.30 28.61
C ASP A 143 -3.19 -8.02 28.40
N HIS A 144 -4.32 -7.52 28.94
CA HIS A 144 -5.66 -8.11 28.87
C HIS A 144 -6.77 -7.08 28.58
N HIS A 145 -7.86 -7.60 28.02
CA HIS A 145 -8.95 -7.01 27.21
C HIS A 145 -9.93 -6.03 27.94
N PRO A 146 -11.10 -5.64 27.37
CA PRO A 146 -11.75 -4.31 27.44
C PRO A 146 -12.11 -3.84 28.86
N PRO A 147 -12.41 -2.55 29.06
CA PRO A 147 -12.16 -1.85 30.31
C PRO A 147 -13.08 -2.30 31.44
N ALA A 148 -12.46 -2.74 32.53
CA ALA A 148 -13.02 -2.57 33.85
C ALA A 148 -12.49 -1.24 34.44
N GLU A 149 -13.44 -0.35 34.74
CA GLU A 149 -13.34 0.81 35.64
C GLU A 149 -12.75 2.14 35.14
N GLN A 150 -13.48 3.18 35.53
CA GLN A 150 -13.53 4.53 34.97
C GLN A 150 -12.42 5.43 35.54
N GLY A 151 -11.30 5.53 34.85
CA GLY A 151 -10.39 6.67 35.00
C GLY A 151 -10.96 7.90 34.28
N THR A 152 -10.92 9.08 34.90
CA THR A 152 -11.52 10.33 34.40
C THR A 152 -11.17 10.59 32.93
N ALA A 153 -12.18 10.51 32.05
CA ALA A 153 -12.06 10.57 30.59
C ALA A 153 -11.22 11.74 30.06
N ALA A 154 -11.18 12.88 30.77
CA ALA A 154 -10.38 14.05 30.41
C ALA A 154 -8.86 13.78 30.40
N VAL A 155 -8.35 13.00 31.36
CA VAL A 155 -6.92 12.64 31.43
C VAL A 155 -6.56 11.71 30.28
N LYS A 156 -7.45 10.75 29.97
CA LYS A 156 -7.27 9.81 28.87
C LYS A 156 -7.33 10.49 27.50
N LEU A 157 -8.22 11.48 27.34
CA LEU A 157 -8.31 12.28 26.11
C LEU A 157 -7.05 13.13 25.90
N ALA A 158 -6.50 13.72 26.97
CA ALA A 158 -5.25 14.47 26.91
C ALA A 158 -4.04 13.59 26.58
N ASP A 159 -3.97 12.38 27.15
CA ASP A 159 -2.93 11.40 26.82
C ASP A 159 -3.04 10.94 25.36
N LEU A 160 -4.25 10.67 24.88
CA LEU A 160 -4.50 10.34 23.49
C LEU A 160 -4.06 11.48 22.55
N ALA A 161 -4.39 12.73 22.87
CA ALA A 161 -3.98 13.90 22.10
C ALA A 161 -2.46 14.10 22.09
N ALA A 162 -1.79 13.88 23.22
CA ALA A 162 -0.33 13.98 23.32
C ALA A 162 0.37 12.89 22.48
N ARG A 163 -0.12 11.65 22.53
CA ARG A 163 0.39 10.52 21.73
C ARG A 163 0.21 10.75 20.24
N LEU A 164 -0.97 11.24 19.84
CA LEU A 164 -1.27 11.69 18.48
C LEU A 164 -0.23 12.69 17.98
N GLY A 165 0.08 13.72 18.77
CA GLY A 165 1.09 14.73 18.40
C GLY A 165 2.50 14.16 18.27
N GLN A 166 2.93 13.32 19.22
CA GLN A 166 4.28 12.72 19.20
C GLN A 166 4.49 11.79 18.00
N ARG A 167 3.47 11.02 17.62
CA ARG A 167 3.59 10.03 16.55
C ARG A 167 3.35 10.60 15.16
N GLN A 168 2.52 11.64 15.02
CA GLN A 168 2.47 12.47 13.81
C GLN A 168 3.85 13.06 13.47
N ALA A 169 4.58 13.55 14.48
CA ALA A 169 5.94 14.05 14.28
C ALA A 169 6.91 12.93 13.84
N ALA A 170 6.80 11.73 14.42
CA ALA A 170 7.64 10.58 14.04
C ALA A 170 7.38 10.09 12.60
N LEU A 171 6.13 10.07 12.16
CA LEU A 171 5.77 9.66 10.80
C LEU A 171 6.10 10.72 9.75
N ALA A 172 5.94 12.01 10.07
CA ALA A 172 6.43 13.10 9.23
C ALA A 172 7.96 12.96 9.01
N ASN A 173 8.71 12.65 10.06
CA ASN A 173 10.14 12.38 9.97
C ASN A 173 10.46 11.13 9.14
N ARG A 174 9.66 10.05 9.26
CA ARG A 174 9.85 8.83 8.45
C ARG A 174 9.58 9.10 6.97
N ARG A 175 8.47 9.76 6.62
CA ARG A 175 8.14 10.15 5.24
C ARG A 175 9.20 11.06 4.63
N ALA A 176 9.63 12.09 5.36
CA ALA A 176 10.70 12.99 4.91
C ALA A 176 12.01 12.23 4.67
N ARG A 177 12.32 11.24 5.51
CA ARG A 177 13.50 10.39 5.35
C ARG A 177 13.39 9.43 4.16
N ASP A 178 12.22 8.87 3.91
CA ASP A 178 11.95 7.99 2.77
C ASP A 178 11.96 8.78 1.45
N GLU A 179 11.44 10.01 1.43
CA GLU A 179 11.56 10.94 0.30
C GLU A 179 13.02 11.34 0.05
N ALA A 180 13.78 11.63 1.11
CA ALA A 180 15.21 11.89 1.00
C ALA A 180 15.98 10.67 0.45
N PHE A 181 15.66 9.47 0.92
CA PHE A 181 16.24 8.22 0.41
C PHE A 181 15.88 7.98 -1.05
N LYS A 182 14.63 8.24 -1.45
CA LYS A 182 14.19 8.12 -2.84
C LYS A 182 14.92 9.13 -3.74
N THR A 183 15.06 10.37 -3.27
CA THR A 183 15.82 11.42 -3.97
C THR A 183 17.29 11.03 -4.15
N VAL A 184 17.92 10.44 -3.12
CA VAL A 184 19.29 9.93 -3.19
C VAL A 184 19.38 8.72 -4.12
N ALA A 185 18.43 7.78 -4.07
CA ALA A 185 18.38 6.62 -4.96
C ALA A 185 18.19 7.01 -6.43
N ASP A 186 17.36 8.01 -6.70
CA ASP A 186 17.14 8.59 -8.03
C ASP A 186 18.40 9.32 -8.51
N ALA A 187 19.07 10.07 -7.64
CA ALA A 187 20.35 10.73 -7.94
C ALA A 187 21.48 9.72 -8.23
N ILE A 188 21.51 8.57 -7.56
CA ILE A 188 22.48 7.47 -7.82
C ILE A 188 22.15 6.73 -9.12
N ARG A 189 20.88 6.69 -9.53
CA ARG A 189 20.44 6.08 -10.80
C ARG A 189 20.74 6.98 -12.01
N THR A 190 20.73 8.29 -11.82
CA THR A 190 20.89 9.30 -12.89
C THR A 190 22.27 9.31 -13.60
N PRO A 191 23.44 9.00 -12.99
CA PRO A 191 24.71 8.97 -13.73
C PRO A 191 24.89 7.74 -14.64
N ALA A 192 24.02 6.73 -14.59
CA ALA A 192 24.12 5.56 -15.47
C ALA A 192 23.54 5.80 -16.88
N GLN A 193 22.61 6.75 -17.05
CA GLN A 193 21.98 7.01 -18.35
C GLN A 193 22.73 8.05 -19.21
N GLY A 194 23.51 8.94 -18.59
CA GLY A 194 24.27 9.97 -19.31
C GLY A 194 25.50 9.45 -20.07
N ALA A 195 26.06 8.31 -19.65
CA ALA A 195 27.26 7.73 -20.27
C ALA A 195 26.94 6.89 -21.53
N ASP A 196 25.81 6.18 -21.54
CA ASP A 196 25.37 5.33 -22.66
C ASP A 196 24.76 6.15 -23.82
N ASP A 197 24.06 7.25 -23.52
CA ASP A 197 23.48 8.12 -24.55
C ASP A 197 24.54 8.93 -25.31
N GLN A 198 25.65 9.32 -24.66
CA GLN A 198 26.74 10.03 -25.34
C GLN A 198 27.57 9.11 -26.24
N THR A 199 27.76 7.84 -25.84
CA THR A 199 28.49 6.86 -26.67
C THR A 199 27.68 6.43 -27.89
N THR A 200 26.36 6.25 -27.74
CA THR A 200 25.48 5.92 -28.87
C THR A 200 25.28 7.10 -29.83
N ALA A 201 25.17 8.34 -29.33
CA ALA A 201 25.09 9.53 -30.17
C ALA A 201 26.37 9.76 -30.99
N ALA A 202 27.56 9.60 -30.38
CA ALA A 202 28.84 9.74 -31.06
C ALA A 202 29.04 8.66 -32.15
N ALA A 203 28.68 7.41 -31.86
CA ALA A 203 28.76 6.31 -32.83
C ALA A 203 27.80 6.51 -34.03
N ALA A 204 26.60 7.05 -33.80
CA ALA A 204 25.64 7.34 -34.86
C ALA A 204 26.09 8.48 -35.78
N GLU A 205 26.78 9.49 -35.25
CA GLU A 205 27.29 10.61 -36.05
C GLU A 205 28.46 10.20 -36.95
N ASP A 206 29.36 9.34 -36.45
CA ASP A 206 30.48 8.79 -37.22
C ASP A 206 30.01 7.86 -38.34
N ALA A 207 28.98 7.04 -38.10
CA ALA A 207 28.36 6.21 -39.14
C ALA A 207 27.77 7.06 -40.27
N ARG A 208 27.10 8.18 -39.95
CA ARG A 208 26.55 9.12 -40.95
C ARG A 208 27.64 9.79 -41.77
N ARG A 209 28.76 10.17 -41.14
CA ARG A 209 29.91 10.76 -41.85
C ARG A 209 30.61 9.76 -42.77
N ALA A 210 30.73 8.50 -42.35
CA ALA A 210 31.29 7.44 -43.18
C ALA A 210 30.43 7.15 -44.42
N GLU A 211 29.11 7.12 -44.26
CA GLU A 211 28.18 6.89 -45.36
C GLU A 211 28.17 8.04 -46.37
N LYS A 212 28.23 9.29 -45.91
CA LYS A 212 28.34 10.46 -46.79
C LYS A 212 29.63 10.40 -47.64
N ARG A 213 30.75 9.99 -47.04
CA ARG A 213 32.02 9.83 -47.76
C ARG A 213 31.97 8.72 -48.81
N ARG A 214 31.25 7.62 -48.56
CA ARG A 214 31.03 6.55 -49.55
C ARG A 214 30.21 7.04 -50.75
N ARG A 215 29.14 7.78 -50.47
CA ARG A 215 28.24 8.32 -51.51
C ARG A 215 28.95 9.33 -52.42
N ASP A 216 29.79 10.19 -51.85
CA ASP A 216 30.59 11.15 -52.62
C ASP A 216 31.68 10.47 -53.47
N LYS A 217 32.25 9.34 -53.00
CA LYS A 217 33.16 8.52 -53.82
C LYS A 217 32.45 7.84 -54.99
N GLN A 218 31.22 7.34 -54.79
CA GLN A 218 30.42 6.75 -55.87
C GLN A 218 30.03 7.78 -56.93
N ARG A 219 29.69 9.02 -56.53
CA ARG A 219 29.38 10.11 -57.48
C ARG A 219 30.57 10.56 -58.32
N ARG A 220 31.79 10.38 -57.84
CA ARG A 220 33.01 10.72 -58.59
C ARG A 220 33.41 9.67 -59.63
N HIS A 221 32.79 8.48 -59.63
CA HIS A 221 33.22 7.38 -60.49
C HIS A 221 32.25 7.03 -61.63
N ASP A 222 31.17 7.80 -61.84
CA ASP A 222 30.23 7.55 -62.93
C ASP A 222 30.66 8.26 -64.23
N PRO A 223 31.08 7.55 -65.30
CA PRO A 223 31.53 8.16 -66.54
C PRO A 223 30.48 8.01 -67.67
N ARG A 224 30.06 9.18 -68.20
CA ARG A 224 29.38 9.41 -69.52
C ARG A 224 27.85 9.20 -69.52
N LYS A 225 27.02 10.02 -70.19
CA LYS A 225 27.20 10.65 -71.52
C LYS A 225 26.43 11.96 -71.70
N ASP A 226 27.06 12.85 -72.47
CA ASP A 226 26.51 13.95 -73.25
C ASP A 226 25.37 13.56 -74.20
N GLY A 227 24.49 14.52 -74.48
CA GLY A 227 23.57 14.47 -75.62
C GLY A 227 22.46 15.54 -75.53
N PRO A 228 22.44 16.56 -76.42
CA PRO A 228 21.43 17.62 -76.42
C PRO A 228 20.26 17.32 -77.37
N ILE A 229 19.33 18.30 -77.47
CA ILE A 229 18.23 18.50 -78.45
C ILE A 229 17.04 17.49 -78.32
N THR A 230 15.75 17.82 -78.45
CA THR A 230 15.07 18.76 -79.35
C THR A 230 13.61 19.01 -78.92
N ARG A 231 13.06 20.13 -79.39
CA ARG A 231 11.66 20.58 -79.30
C ARG A 231 10.67 19.63 -80.00
N GLY A 232 9.42 19.68 -79.55
CA GLY A 232 8.22 19.37 -80.34
C GLY A 232 6.93 19.73 -79.58
N PRO A 233 6.13 20.72 -80.03
CA PRO A 233 4.82 21.02 -79.45
C PRO A 233 3.66 20.38 -80.26
N SER A 234 2.44 20.48 -79.70
CA SER A 234 1.08 20.23 -80.28
C SER A 234 0.74 18.79 -80.67
N LEU A 235 -0.26 18.14 -80.06
CA LEU A 235 -1.74 18.30 -80.14
C LEU A 235 -2.36 17.56 -81.35
N ARG A 236 -3.61 17.14 -81.13
CA ARG A 236 -4.60 16.60 -82.06
C ARG A 236 -4.52 17.10 -83.50
#